data_AF-A0AAE0Y6X0-F1
#
_entry.id   AF-A0AAE0Y6X0-F1
#
_cell.length_a   1.000
_cell.length_b   1.000
_cell.length_c   1.000
_cell.angle_alpha   90.00
_cell.angle_beta   90.00
_cell.angle_gamma   90.00
#
_symmetry.space_group_name_H-M   'P 1'
#
loop_
_entity.id
_entity.type
_entity.pdbx_description
1 polymer ?
#
loop_
_entity_poly.entity_id
_entity_poly.type
_entity_poly.pdbx_seq_one_letter_code
_entity_poly.pdbx_strand_id
1 'polypeptide(L)'
;MLGQQGQCNFVDKWPSMEPTVLKLLRQESVPKQEWHDLFSDVHSVCMWDEKEGPNLIYEALGKDILDFIKQAQSRVLQHKEESALLRAYIAEWGKFFTQCSYLPKPFSQLEANLMGKLHSSMPKKTQSPDESLVRKLMLDKWNSSIFSNIKDKLQYSAMKLVHAERHGEAFDTQLVIGVRESYVNLSSDAEDKLKIYCENFEKAYLEAAENFYKQNGPTYLQQNGVQNYMRYADTKLKEEEARAKRYLETSYGCNSVNSLVECCVRALVTSFKDTILAECASMIKNNETEKLRLMFSLMDRVPDGIQPMLQDLENHIVNQGLADMMSAAETITTDSEKYVEQLLELFNRFSLLVSEAFNDDPRFLTSRDKAYKTVVNDTSVFKLEIPVKNKGPGAKSQRESKCPELLANFCDMLLRKTTISKRLMPEEVDKKLKNVMSGHLFLGQQLISPVFLCQQFF
;
A
#
# COMPACT_ATOMS: atom_id res chain seq x y z
N MET A 1 -23.58 35.04 62.93
CA MET A 1 -23.13 36.02 61.93
C MET A 1 -23.10 35.32 60.59
N LEU A 2 -24.14 35.52 59.78
CA LEU A 2 -24.21 35.12 58.37
C LEU A 2 -23.37 36.13 57.59
N GLY A 3 -22.11 35.77 57.30
CA GLY A 3 -21.23 36.57 56.46
C GLY A 3 -21.66 36.43 55.00
N GLN A 4 -21.81 37.58 54.33
CA GLN A 4 -22.15 37.75 52.93
C GLN A 4 -21.41 36.75 52.01
N GLN A 5 -22.10 35.73 51.50
CA GLN A 5 -21.66 35.01 50.29
C GLN A 5 -22.13 35.85 49.10
N GLY A 6 -21.26 36.71 48.59
CA GLY A 6 -21.55 37.57 47.44
C GLY A 6 -21.90 36.75 46.21
N GLN A 7 -22.97 37.15 45.52
CA GLN A 7 -23.31 36.66 44.18
C GLN A 7 -22.08 36.81 43.28
N CYS A 8 -21.44 35.71 42.88
CA CYS A 8 -20.36 35.76 41.90
C CYS A 8 -20.97 35.90 40.51
N ASN A 9 -21.06 37.13 40.01
CA ASN A 9 -21.60 37.43 38.69
C ASN A 9 -20.46 37.52 37.64
N PHE A 10 -20.78 37.30 36.37
CA PHE A 10 -19.85 37.39 35.24
C PHE A 10 -19.05 38.70 35.24
N VAL A 11 -19.73 39.83 35.51
CA VAL A 11 -19.16 41.18 35.48
C VAL A 11 -18.00 41.36 36.46
N ASP A 12 -18.03 40.69 37.61
CA ASP A 12 -17.01 40.83 38.65
C ASP A 12 -15.81 39.90 38.44
N LYS A 13 -16.02 38.79 37.72
CA LYS A 13 -15.04 37.71 37.56
C LYS A 13 -14.36 37.68 36.19
N TRP A 14 -15.01 38.16 35.13
CA TRP A 14 -14.38 38.19 33.80
C TRP A 14 -13.10 39.03 33.75
N PRO A 15 -13.01 40.23 34.36
CA PRO A 15 -11.78 41.03 34.35
C PRO A 15 -10.57 40.35 35.01
N SER A 16 -10.78 39.39 35.92
CA SER A 16 -9.69 38.59 36.50
C SER A 16 -9.34 37.35 35.66
N MET A 17 -10.31 36.81 34.90
CA MET A 17 -10.10 35.65 34.02
C MET A 17 -9.48 36.02 32.67
N GLU A 18 -9.92 37.13 32.06
CA GLU A 18 -9.53 37.59 30.72
C GLU A 18 -8.01 37.68 30.51
N PRO A 19 -7.20 38.25 31.44
CA PRO A 19 -5.75 38.30 31.28
C PRO A 19 -5.12 36.90 31.15
N THR A 20 -5.61 35.93 31.93
CA THR A 20 -5.13 34.54 31.87
C THR A 20 -5.53 33.88 30.56
N VAL A 21 -6.76 34.12 30.07
CA VAL A 21 -7.23 33.66 28.75
C VAL A 21 -6.36 34.21 27.62
N LEU A 22 -6.03 35.51 27.66
CA LEU A 22 -5.16 36.14 26.68
C LEU A 22 -3.73 35.60 26.73
N LYS A 23 -3.17 35.35 27.93
CA LYS A 23 -1.86 34.70 28.07
C LYS A 23 -1.85 33.32 27.43
N LEU A 24 -2.90 32.53 27.63
CA LEU A 24 -3.03 31.20 27.00
C LEU A 24 -3.08 31.31 25.48
N LEU A 25 -3.94 32.16 24.93
CA LEU A 25 -4.05 32.38 23.48
C LEU A 25 -2.70 32.79 22.86
N ARG A 26 -1.92 33.61 23.57
CA ARG A 26 -0.59 34.09 23.13
C ARG A 26 0.56 33.14 23.43
N GLN A 27 0.30 31.99 24.05
CA GLN A 27 1.31 31.05 24.54
C GLN A 27 2.30 31.66 25.55
N GLU A 28 1.85 32.63 26.34
CA GLU A 28 2.62 33.22 27.42
C GLU A 28 2.61 32.28 28.65
N SER A 29 3.61 32.44 29.54
CA SER A 29 3.68 31.63 30.75
C SER A 29 2.52 31.94 31.69
N VAL A 30 1.73 30.92 32.01
CA VAL A 30 0.65 30.99 33.01
C VAL A 30 1.10 30.25 34.27
N PRO A 31 1.28 30.95 35.40
CA PRO A 31 1.56 30.32 36.68
C PRO A 31 0.47 29.32 37.06
N LYS A 32 0.85 28.26 37.77
CA LYS A 32 -0.08 27.22 38.24
C LYS A 32 -1.24 27.80 39.04
N GLN A 33 -0.99 28.85 39.83
CA GLN A 33 -2.03 29.52 40.60
C GLN A 33 -3.07 30.21 39.68
N GLU A 34 -2.64 31.05 38.73
CA GLU A 34 -3.53 31.70 37.75
C GLU A 34 -4.34 30.67 36.95
N TRP A 35 -3.73 29.53 36.62
CA TRP A 35 -4.42 28.42 35.96
C TRP A 35 -5.51 27.81 36.86
N HIS A 36 -5.23 27.53 38.13
CA HIS A 36 -6.24 27.02 39.07
C HIS A 36 -7.35 28.03 39.35
N ASP A 37 -7.01 29.31 39.46
CA ASP A 37 -7.96 30.39 39.68
C ASP A 37 -8.93 30.49 38.50
N LEU A 38 -8.44 30.34 37.26
CA LEU A 38 -9.29 30.30 36.06
C LEU A 38 -10.32 29.16 36.11
N PHE A 39 -9.92 27.95 36.52
CA PHE A 39 -10.88 26.83 36.68
C PHE A 39 -11.93 27.15 37.77
N SER A 40 -11.48 27.70 38.89
CA SER A 40 -12.35 28.02 40.03
C SER A 40 -13.35 29.12 39.67
N ASP A 41 -12.90 30.16 38.98
CA ASP A 41 -13.73 31.30 38.59
C ASP A 41 -14.74 30.90 37.51
N VAL A 42 -14.33 30.14 36.48
CA VAL A 42 -15.27 29.61 35.47
C VAL A 42 -16.33 28.73 36.13
N HIS A 43 -15.93 27.84 37.04
CA HIS A 43 -16.87 27.00 37.79
C HIS A 43 -17.83 27.85 38.63
N SER A 44 -17.32 28.85 39.35
CA SER A 44 -18.13 29.73 40.20
C SER A 44 -19.18 30.48 39.40
N VAL A 45 -18.80 31.15 38.31
CA VAL A 45 -19.76 31.90 37.47
C VAL A 45 -20.80 30.94 36.86
N CYS A 46 -20.38 29.75 36.42
CA CYS A 46 -21.28 28.75 35.88
C CYS A 46 -22.29 28.17 36.89
N MET A 47 -21.95 28.17 38.19
CA MET A 47 -22.81 27.66 39.27
C MET A 47 -23.71 28.74 39.87
N TRP A 48 -23.24 29.98 40.01
CA TRP A 48 -23.97 31.05 40.70
C TRP A 48 -24.83 31.91 39.77
N ASP A 49 -24.51 31.94 38.47
CA ASP A 49 -25.31 32.60 37.43
C ASP A 49 -25.68 31.58 36.32
N GLU A 50 -26.51 30.60 36.68
CA GLU A 50 -26.88 29.48 35.81
C GLU A 50 -27.63 29.90 34.52
N LYS A 51 -28.21 31.10 34.49
CA LYS A 51 -29.04 31.58 33.37
C LYS A 51 -28.23 32.34 32.33
N GLU A 52 -27.44 33.34 32.73
CA GLU A 52 -26.75 34.25 31.81
C GLU A 52 -25.24 34.01 31.79
N GLY A 53 -24.63 33.67 32.93
CA GLY A 53 -23.19 33.51 33.13
C GLY A 53 -22.48 32.63 32.09
N PRO A 54 -22.91 31.38 31.85
CA PRO A 54 -22.34 30.53 30.81
C PRO A 54 -22.33 31.15 29.41
N ASN A 55 -23.44 31.79 28.99
CA ASN A 55 -23.54 32.39 27.67
C ASN A 55 -22.63 33.62 27.56
N LEU A 56 -22.58 34.46 28.60
CA LEU A 56 -21.73 35.64 28.65
C LEU A 56 -20.23 35.28 28.60
N ILE A 57 -19.82 34.22 29.33
CA ILE A 57 -18.45 33.69 29.24
C ILE A 57 -18.14 33.22 27.82
N TYR A 58 -19.05 32.46 27.20
CA TYR A 58 -18.86 31.92 25.86
C TYR A 58 -18.75 33.03 24.79
N GLU A 59 -19.59 34.07 24.89
CA GLU A 59 -19.55 35.24 24.01
C GLU A 59 -18.26 36.05 24.18
N ALA A 60 -17.86 36.32 25.42
CA ALA A 60 -16.64 37.07 25.72
C ALA A 60 -15.39 36.31 25.26
N LEU A 61 -15.31 35.01 25.54
CA LEU A 61 -14.26 34.12 25.04
C LEU A 61 -14.22 34.11 23.51
N GLY A 62 -15.38 34.05 22.86
CA GLY A 62 -15.50 34.10 21.40
C GLY A 62 -14.98 35.41 20.79
N LYS A 63 -15.18 36.53 21.49
CA LYS A 63 -14.64 37.84 21.09
C LYS A 63 -13.11 37.86 21.19
N ASP A 64 -12.56 37.40 22.31
CA ASP A 64 -11.10 37.38 22.53
C ASP A 64 -10.38 36.47 21.52
N ILE A 65 -10.95 35.29 21.26
CA ILE A 65 -10.47 34.38 20.22
C ILE A 65 -10.49 35.06 18.86
N LEU A 66 -11.59 35.73 18.50
CA LEU A 66 -11.71 36.41 17.21
C LEU A 66 -10.69 37.55 17.07
N ASP A 67 -10.48 38.36 18.11
CA ASP A 67 -9.52 39.45 18.08
C ASP A 67 -8.07 38.95 18.02
N PHE A 68 -7.76 37.83 18.69
CA PHE A 68 -6.48 37.13 18.50
C PHE A 68 -6.30 36.65 17.06
N ILE A 69 -7.33 36.02 16.48
CA ILE A 69 -7.30 35.52 15.09
C ILE A 69 -7.12 36.65 14.09
N LYS A 70 -7.77 37.82 14.28
CA LYS A 70 -7.54 38.99 13.41
C LYS A 70 -6.09 39.47 13.44
N GLN A 71 -5.45 39.44 14.62
CA GLN A 71 -4.02 39.77 14.73
C GLN A 71 -3.15 38.75 13.99
N ALA A 72 -3.43 37.46 14.14
CA ALA A 72 -2.75 36.40 13.39
C ALA A 72 -2.97 36.55 11.87
N GLN A 73 -4.21 36.82 11.45
CA GLN A 73 -4.57 37.08 10.06
C GLN A 73 -3.74 38.24 9.48
N SER A 74 -3.61 39.35 10.20
CA SER A 74 -2.78 40.49 9.76
C SER A 74 -1.32 40.08 9.59
N ARG A 75 -0.75 39.31 10.54
CA ARG A 75 0.62 38.79 10.45
C ARG A 75 0.83 37.82 9.28
N VAL A 76 -0.18 37.03 8.92
CA VAL A 76 -0.10 36.11 7.76
C VAL A 76 -0.25 36.87 6.44
N LEU A 77 -1.28 37.72 6.32
CA LEU A 77 -1.64 38.40 5.08
C LEU A 77 -0.75 39.58 4.71
N GLN A 78 0.13 40.04 5.61
CA GLN A 78 1.15 41.03 5.27
C GLN A 78 2.16 40.50 4.22
N HIS A 79 2.32 39.19 4.13
CA HIS A 79 3.26 38.55 3.21
C HIS A 79 2.63 38.39 1.83
N LYS A 80 3.19 39.08 0.82
CA LYS A 80 2.73 38.99 -0.59
C LYS A 80 3.29 37.78 -1.32
N GLU A 81 4.45 37.28 -0.91
CA GLU A 81 5.16 36.15 -1.53
C GLU A 81 4.62 34.82 -0.99
N GLU A 82 4.42 33.84 -1.89
CA GLU A 82 3.75 32.56 -1.59
C GLU A 82 4.47 31.76 -0.49
N SER A 83 5.79 31.65 -0.58
CA SER A 83 6.61 30.88 0.36
C SER A 83 6.65 31.51 1.75
N ALA A 84 6.78 32.83 1.83
CA ALA A 84 6.70 33.59 3.07
C ALA A 84 5.29 33.53 3.69
N LEU A 85 4.23 33.62 2.88
CA LEU A 85 2.85 33.46 3.34
C LEU A 85 2.62 32.08 3.95
N LEU A 86 3.08 31.01 3.29
CA LEU A 86 2.98 29.65 3.80
C LEU A 86 3.73 29.49 5.15
N ARG A 87 4.98 29.96 5.24
CA ARG A 87 5.76 29.91 6.49
C ARG A 87 5.07 30.68 7.62
N ALA A 88 4.58 31.88 7.35
CA ALA A 88 3.88 32.71 8.33
C ALA A 88 2.58 32.03 8.80
N TYR A 89 1.80 31.47 7.86
CA TYR A 89 0.59 30.72 8.19
C TYR A 89 0.89 29.53 9.09
N ILE A 90 1.87 28.69 8.74
CA ILE A 90 2.18 27.47 9.51
C ILE A 90 2.70 27.80 10.91
N ALA A 91 3.50 28.87 11.03
CA ALA A 91 3.98 29.35 12.33
C ALA A 91 2.82 29.81 13.23
N GLU A 92 1.86 30.58 12.69
CA GLU A 92 0.69 31.04 13.46
C GLU A 92 -0.32 29.91 13.72
N TRP A 93 -0.53 29.03 12.75
CA TRP A 93 -1.38 27.84 12.87
C TRP A 93 -0.85 26.88 13.93
N GLY A 94 0.44 26.54 13.93
CA GLY A 94 1.03 25.65 14.93
C GLY A 94 0.87 26.18 16.37
N LYS A 95 1.04 27.50 16.55
CA LYS A 95 0.79 28.16 17.84
C LYS A 95 -0.68 28.06 18.24
N PHE A 96 -1.58 28.42 17.33
CA PHE A 96 -3.01 28.40 17.58
C PHE A 96 -3.56 26.99 17.85
N PHE A 97 -3.19 26.03 17.02
CA PHE A 97 -3.62 24.64 17.13
C PHE A 97 -3.17 23.99 18.43
N THR A 98 -1.98 24.31 18.91
CA THR A 98 -1.53 23.91 20.25
C THR A 98 -2.48 24.44 21.33
N GLN A 99 -2.90 25.72 21.23
CA GLN A 99 -3.83 26.32 22.19
C GLN A 99 -5.25 25.74 22.11
N CYS A 100 -5.69 25.24 20.95
CA CYS A 100 -6.93 24.48 20.82
C CYS A 100 -6.98 23.23 21.71
N SER A 101 -5.83 22.73 22.21
CA SER A 101 -5.76 21.58 23.13
C SER A 101 -5.74 21.98 24.61
N TYR A 102 -5.30 23.20 24.92
CA TYR A 102 -5.14 23.69 26.30
C TYR A 102 -6.28 24.60 26.72
N LEU A 103 -6.63 25.59 25.89
CA LEU A 103 -7.62 26.60 26.22
C LEU A 103 -8.99 26.00 26.59
N PRO A 104 -9.49 24.90 25.99
CA PRO A 104 -10.76 24.33 26.40
C PRO A 104 -10.80 23.73 27.81
N LYS A 105 -9.65 23.35 28.39
CA LYS A 105 -9.63 22.58 29.65
C LYS A 105 -10.28 23.31 30.84
N PRO A 106 -10.01 24.61 31.11
CA PRO A 106 -10.69 25.36 32.16
C PRO A 106 -12.20 25.53 31.93
N PHE A 107 -12.66 25.40 30.68
CA PHE A 107 -14.06 25.61 30.30
C PHE A 107 -14.88 24.32 30.20
N SER A 108 -14.37 23.16 30.63
CA SER A 108 -15.13 21.91 30.57
C SER A 108 -16.46 21.97 31.34
N GLN A 109 -16.49 22.70 32.47
CA GLN A 109 -17.72 22.91 33.25
C GLN A 109 -18.72 23.79 32.50
N LEU A 110 -18.24 24.84 31.81
CA LEU A 110 -19.06 25.68 30.95
C LEU A 110 -19.72 24.83 29.87
N GLU A 111 -18.95 23.99 29.20
CA GLU A 111 -19.44 23.10 28.15
C GLU A 111 -20.49 22.11 28.67
N ALA A 112 -20.29 21.54 29.87
CA ALA A 112 -21.27 20.66 30.51
C ALA A 112 -22.61 21.38 30.78
N ASN A 113 -22.57 22.63 31.22
CA ASN A 113 -23.78 23.43 31.48
C ASN A 113 -24.51 23.84 30.20
N LEU A 114 -23.77 24.19 29.15
CA LEU A 114 -24.34 24.54 27.84
C LEU A 114 -24.94 23.31 27.13
N MET A 115 -24.28 22.14 27.22
CA MET A 115 -24.79 20.89 26.62
C MET A 115 -25.90 20.23 27.44
N GLY A 116 -25.87 20.36 28.78
CA GLY A 116 -26.93 19.85 29.66
C GLY A 116 -28.30 20.50 29.42
N LYS A 117 -28.33 21.69 28.82
CA LYS A 117 -29.57 22.35 28.35
C LYS A 117 -30.05 21.84 26.97
N LEU A 118 -29.20 21.16 26.20
CA LEU A 118 -29.52 20.64 24.86
C LEU A 118 -29.89 19.15 24.83
N HIS A 119 -29.45 18.34 25.80
CA HIS A 119 -29.75 16.90 25.87
C HIS A 119 -30.06 16.46 27.31
N SER A 120 -31.33 16.45 27.69
CA SER A 120 -31.79 16.03 29.04
C SER A 120 -31.90 14.50 29.22
N SER A 121 -31.28 13.68 28.37
CA SER A 121 -31.49 12.22 28.43
C SER A 121 -30.39 11.37 27.78
N MET A 122 -29.14 11.41 28.25
CA MET A 122 -28.18 10.30 28.01
C MET A 122 -27.11 10.21 29.12
N PRO A 123 -26.59 9.00 29.42
CA PRO A 123 -25.57 8.81 30.44
C PRO A 123 -24.22 9.41 30.02
N LYS A 124 -23.51 9.99 30.99
CA LYS A 124 -22.17 10.60 30.84
C LYS A 124 -21.17 9.58 30.27
N LYS A 125 -20.97 9.59 28.95
CA LYS A 125 -19.73 9.07 28.34
C LYS A 125 -18.64 10.12 28.50
N THR A 126 -17.42 9.65 28.74
CA THR A 126 -16.20 10.44 28.80
C THR A 126 -16.11 11.34 27.56
N GLN A 127 -16.19 12.66 27.73
CA GLN A 127 -16.08 13.63 26.63
C GLN A 127 -14.78 13.38 25.87
N SER A 128 -14.90 13.08 24.58
CA SER A 128 -13.73 13.04 23.71
C SER A 128 -13.24 14.48 23.48
N PRO A 129 -11.93 14.73 23.34
CA PRO A 129 -11.40 16.08 23.05
C PRO A 129 -11.90 16.69 21.73
N ASP A 130 -12.61 15.91 20.91
CA ASP A 130 -13.24 16.34 19.64
C ASP A 130 -14.67 16.88 19.81
N GLU A 131 -15.26 16.81 21.00
CA GLU A 131 -16.61 17.31 21.30
C GLU A 131 -16.62 18.66 22.05
N SER A 132 -15.45 19.25 22.30
CA SER A 132 -15.35 20.55 22.98
C SER A 132 -15.94 21.67 22.13
N LEU A 133 -16.94 22.37 22.69
CA LEU A 133 -17.57 23.54 22.07
C LEU A 133 -16.58 24.68 21.89
N VAL A 134 -15.70 24.91 22.87
CA VAL A 134 -14.66 25.95 22.79
C VAL A 134 -13.65 25.62 21.70
N ARG A 135 -13.20 24.36 21.60
CA ARG A 135 -12.29 23.93 20.53
C ARG A 135 -12.93 24.10 19.16
N LYS A 136 -14.20 23.71 19.02
CA LYS A 136 -14.97 23.89 17.78
C LYS A 136 -15.06 25.36 17.39
N LEU A 137 -15.43 26.23 18.34
CA LEU A 137 -15.48 27.68 18.12
C LEU A 137 -14.14 28.23 17.63
N MET A 138 -13.03 27.83 18.25
CA MET A 138 -11.68 28.24 17.84
C MET A 138 -11.39 27.85 16.39
N LEU A 139 -11.61 26.58 16.03
CA LEU A 139 -11.35 26.05 14.69
C LEU A 139 -12.26 26.70 13.63
N ASP A 140 -13.55 26.88 13.92
CA ASP A 140 -14.51 27.52 13.01
C ASP A 140 -14.15 28.99 12.72
N LYS A 141 -13.73 29.73 13.77
CA LYS A 141 -13.28 31.13 13.62
C LYS A 141 -11.97 31.22 12.83
N TRP A 142 -11.04 30.30 13.05
CA TRP A 142 -9.79 30.25 12.28
C TRP A 142 -10.05 29.93 10.82
N ASN A 143 -10.91 28.94 10.57
CA ASN A 143 -11.29 28.53 9.22
C ASN A 143 -11.88 29.72 8.43
N SER A 144 -12.94 30.33 8.96
CA SER A 144 -13.66 31.43 8.31
C SER A 144 -12.85 32.72 8.15
N SER A 145 -11.91 33.00 9.06
CA SER A 145 -11.13 34.25 9.04
C SER A 145 -9.87 34.13 8.18
N ILE A 146 -9.16 33.01 8.26
CA ILE A 146 -7.84 32.86 7.64
C ILE A 146 -7.90 31.78 6.56
N PHE A 147 -8.09 30.52 6.97
CA PHE A 147 -7.82 29.36 6.11
C PHE A 147 -8.69 29.35 4.84
N SER A 148 -10.00 29.59 4.94
CA SER A 148 -10.91 29.59 3.78
C SER A 148 -10.51 30.57 2.68
N ASN A 149 -9.84 31.67 3.06
CA ASN A 149 -9.46 32.76 2.16
C ASN A 149 -8.11 32.51 1.46
N ILE A 150 -7.29 31.61 1.99
CA ILE A 150 -5.94 31.35 1.47
C ILE A 150 -5.65 29.86 1.19
N LYS A 151 -6.61 28.95 1.45
CA LYS A 151 -6.43 27.50 1.33
C LYS A 151 -5.84 27.07 -0.02
N ASP A 152 -6.31 27.66 -1.12
CA ASP A 152 -5.86 27.29 -2.47
C ASP A 152 -4.39 27.72 -2.71
N LYS A 153 -4.01 28.89 -2.18
CA LYS A 153 -2.61 29.36 -2.24
C LYS A 153 -1.69 28.50 -1.38
N LEU A 154 -2.14 28.10 -0.20
CA LEU A 154 -1.41 27.20 0.70
C LEU A 154 -1.22 25.83 0.06
N GLN A 155 -2.30 25.27 -0.51
CA GLN A 155 -2.27 23.99 -1.23
C GLN A 155 -1.29 24.07 -2.41
N TYR A 156 -1.42 25.08 -3.27
CA TYR A 156 -0.52 25.25 -4.41
C TYR A 156 0.96 25.36 -3.99
N SER A 157 1.24 26.14 -2.95
CA SER A 157 2.59 26.29 -2.40
C SER A 157 3.12 24.96 -1.83
N ALA A 158 2.28 24.21 -1.12
CA ALA A 158 2.62 22.87 -0.62
C ALA A 158 2.92 21.90 -1.77
N MET A 159 2.12 21.90 -2.84
CA MET A 159 2.38 21.04 -4.01
C MET A 159 3.70 21.41 -4.71
N LYS A 160 4.07 22.69 -4.77
CA LYS A 160 5.38 23.13 -5.30
C LYS A 160 6.54 22.60 -4.47
N LEU A 161 6.43 22.61 -3.14
CA LEU A 161 7.45 22.05 -2.26
C LEU A 161 7.61 20.54 -2.49
N VAL A 162 6.50 19.81 -2.55
CA VAL A 162 6.53 18.36 -2.85
C VAL A 162 7.13 18.09 -4.24
N HIS A 163 6.82 18.92 -5.23
CA HIS A 163 7.41 18.82 -6.57
C HIS A 163 8.93 19.07 -6.56
N ALA A 164 9.41 20.06 -5.82
CA ALA A 164 10.84 20.34 -5.65
C ALA A 164 11.56 19.16 -4.96
N GLU A 165 10.94 18.56 -3.94
CA GLU A 165 11.51 17.38 -3.25
C GLU A 165 11.57 16.14 -4.14
N ARG A 166 10.65 15.97 -5.11
CA ARG A 166 10.77 14.93 -6.14
C ARG A 166 11.99 15.11 -7.04
N HIS A 167 12.49 16.34 -7.18
CA HIS A 167 13.75 16.67 -7.85
C HIS A 167 14.98 16.59 -6.92
N GLY A 168 14.78 16.23 -5.65
CA GLY A 168 15.85 16.10 -4.66
C GLY A 168 16.09 17.35 -3.80
N GLU A 169 15.25 18.39 -3.92
CA GLU A 169 15.38 19.58 -3.09
C GLU A 169 14.75 19.37 -1.70
N ALA A 170 15.56 19.51 -0.65
CA ALA A 170 15.06 19.43 0.72
C ALA A 170 14.33 20.72 1.11
N PHE A 171 13.21 20.58 1.83
CA PHE A 171 12.47 21.70 2.41
C PHE A 171 12.00 21.36 3.82
N ASP A 172 11.51 22.36 4.57
CA ASP A 172 10.91 22.11 5.88
C ASP A 172 9.57 21.40 5.76
N THR A 173 9.57 20.13 6.15
CA THR A 173 8.44 19.23 5.99
C THR A 173 7.21 19.62 6.81
N GLN A 174 7.38 20.43 7.85
CA GLN A 174 6.26 21.01 8.61
C GLN A 174 5.38 21.91 7.74
N LEU A 175 5.90 22.47 6.65
CA LEU A 175 5.12 23.32 5.75
C LEU A 175 4.02 22.53 5.02
N VAL A 176 4.29 21.30 4.59
CA VAL A 176 3.29 20.46 3.93
C VAL A 176 2.41 19.76 4.97
N ILE A 177 3.02 19.26 6.05
CA ILE A 177 2.33 18.60 7.18
C ILE A 177 1.28 19.53 7.79
N GLY A 178 1.64 20.79 8.08
CA GLY A 178 0.72 21.75 8.69
C GLY A 178 -0.41 22.19 7.76
N VAL A 179 -0.20 22.23 6.43
CA VAL A 179 -1.29 22.45 5.46
C VAL A 179 -2.26 21.27 5.48
N ARG A 180 -1.75 20.02 5.39
CA ARG A 180 -2.58 18.82 5.51
C ARG A 180 -3.36 18.79 6.83
N GLU A 181 -2.71 19.12 7.94
CA GLU A 181 -3.34 19.22 9.26
C GLU A 181 -4.46 20.26 9.30
N SER A 182 -4.25 21.41 8.63
CA SER A 182 -5.28 22.44 8.50
C SER A 182 -6.49 21.92 7.73
N TYR A 183 -6.29 21.22 6.60
CA TYR A 183 -7.38 20.62 5.83
C TYR A 183 -8.18 19.57 6.62
N VAL A 184 -7.53 18.78 7.48
CA VAL A 184 -8.17 17.74 8.30
C VAL A 184 -8.89 18.34 9.51
N ASN A 185 -8.25 19.25 10.24
CA ASN A 185 -8.79 19.77 11.51
C ASN A 185 -9.78 20.93 11.34
N LEU A 186 -9.71 21.66 10.23
CA LEU A 186 -10.62 22.79 9.94
C LEU A 186 -11.79 22.37 9.05
N SER A 187 -12.03 21.06 8.90
CA SER A 187 -13.15 20.56 8.14
C SER A 187 -14.47 21.02 8.77
N SER A 188 -15.32 21.66 7.97
CA SER A 188 -16.63 22.13 8.39
C SER A 188 -17.72 21.05 8.23
N ASP A 189 -17.39 19.87 7.71
CA ASP A 189 -18.35 18.78 7.51
C ASP A 189 -18.54 18.02 8.83
N ALA A 190 -19.80 17.95 9.28
CA ALA A 190 -20.18 17.35 10.56
C ALA A 190 -20.27 15.82 10.50
N GLU A 191 -20.39 15.24 9.30
CA GLU A 191 -20.56 13.80 9.09
C GLU A 191 -19.23 13.14 8.66
N ASP A 192 -18.46 13.82 7.80
CA ASP A 192 -17.16 13.33 7.33
C ASP A 192 -16.05 14.39 7.44
N LYS A 193 -15.28 14.30 8.53
CA LYS A 193 -14.15 15.19 8.81
C LYS A 193 -13.07 15.17 7.71
N LEU A 194 -12.94 14.09 6.95
CA LEU A 194 -11.88 13.95 5.94
C LEU A 194 -12.32 14.44 4.56
N LYS A 195 -13.61 14.65 4.32
CA LYS A 195 -14.13 15.01 2.99
C LYS A 195 -13.45 16.22 2.36
N ILE A 196 -13.32 17.33 3.10
CA ILE A 196 -12.68 18.55 2.59
C ILE A 196 -11.19 18.29 2.29
N TYR A 197 -10.52 17.50 3.11
CA TYR A 197 -9.15 17.08 2.86
C TYR A 197 -9.05 16.23 1.58
N CYS A 198 -9.92 15.23 1.42
CA CYS A 198 -9.95 14.32 0.27
C CYS A 198 -10.22 15.06 -1.05
N GLU A 199 -11.27 15.89 -1.08
CA GLU A 199 -11.71 16.62 -2.28
C GLU A 199 -10.72 17.69 -2.74
N ASN A 200 -9.87 18.18 -1.83
CA ASN A 200 -8.94 19.26 -2.11
C ASN A 200 -7.48 18.78 -2.03
N PHE A 201 -6.94 18.63 -0.83
CA PHE A 201 -5.50 18.40 -0.63
C PHE A 201 -5.05 17.05 -1.17
N GLU A 202 -5.75 15.96 -0.82
CA GLU A 202 -5.41 14.63 -1.32
C GLU A 202 -5.50 14.60 -2.84
N LYS A 203 -6.63 15.05 -3.41
CA LYS A 203 -6.82 15.12 -4.85
C LYS A 203 -5.70 15.88 -5.55
N ALA A 204 -5.37 17.08 -5.09
CA ALA A 204 -4.27 17.88 -5.67
C ALA A 204 -2.92 17.16 -5.55
N TYR A 205 -2.68 16.46 -4.44
CA TYR A 205 -1.46 15.69 -4.22
C TYR A 205 -1.34 14.51 -5.19
N LEU A 206 -2.44 13.75 -5.37
CA LEU A 206 -2.52 12.63 -6.30
C LEU A 206 -2.31 13.10 -7.76
N GLU A 207 -2.98 14.19 -8.16
CA GLU A 207 -2.85 14.78 -9.49
C GLU A 207 -1.42 15.28 -9.74
N ALA A 208 -0.79 15.93 -8.76
CA ALA A 208 0.59 16.38 -8.86
C ALA A 208 1.58 15.21 -9.03
N ALA A 209 1.39 14.13 -8.28
CA ALA A 209 2.20 12.90 -8.42
C ALA A 209 2.01 12.26 -9.80
N GLU A 210 0.76 12.10 -10.23
CA GLU A 210 0.43 11.50 -11.52
C GLU A 210 1.04 12.28 -12.69
N ASN A 211 0.87 13.61 -12.68
CA ASN A 211 1.40 14.47 -13.73
C ASN A 211 2.93 14.44 -13.78
N PHE A 212 3.58 14.41 -12.62
CA PHE A 212 5.04 14.30 -12.54
C PHE A 212 5.54 13.02 -13.23
N TYR A 213 4.95 11.87 -12.93
CA TYR A 213 5.41 10.61 -13.51
C TYR A 213 4.96 10.40 -14.96
N LYS A 214 3.79 10.91 -15.36
CA LYS A 214 3.36 10.90 -16.76
C LYS A 214 4.27 11.72 -17.67
N GLN A 215 4.83 12.83 -17.16
CA GLN A 215 5.76 13.66 -17.92
C GLN A 215 7.17 13.08 -17.97
N ASN A 216 7.70 12.61 -16.83
CA ASN A 216 9.08 12.14 -16.74
C ASN A 216 9.27 10.69 -17.20
N GLY A 217 8.25 9.84 -17.04
CA GLY A 217 8.31 8.41 -17.34
C GLY A 217 8.71 8.09 -18.79
N PRO A 218 8.03 8.64 -19.81
CA PRO A 218 8.35 8.37 -21.21
C PRO A 218 9.78 8.78 -21.58
N THR A 219 10.21 9.97 -21.13
CA THR A 219 11.56 10.48 -21.40
C THR A 219 12.63 9.59 -20.77
N TYR A 220 12.43 9.15 -19.52
CA TYR A 220 13.38 8.26 -18.87
C TYR A 220 13.45 6.90 -19.56
N LEU A 221 12.30 6.33 -19.94
CA LEU A 221 12.23 5.05 -20.64
C LEU A 221 12.95 5.10 -21.98
N GLN A 222 12.74 6.16 -22.77
CA GLN A 222 13.37 6.34 -24.07
C GLN A 222 14.90 6.46 -23.97
N GLN A 223 15.40 7.16 -22.95
CA GLN A 223 16.83 7.43 -22.79
C GLN A 223 17.61 6.25 -22.19
N ASN A 224 16.99 5.48 -21.28
CA ASN A 224 17.69 4.50 -20.45
C ASN A 224 17.30 3.04 -20.74
N GLY A 225 16.24 2.81 -21.52
CA GLY A 225 15.72 1.49 -21.84
C GLY A 225 14.89 0.85 -20.72
N VAL A 226 14.23 -0.26 -21.06
CA VAL A 226 13.22 -0.94 -20.20
C VAL A 226 13.80 -1.39 -18.86
N GLN A 227 14.99 -1.98 -18.87
CA GLN A 227 15.58 -2.55 -17.64
C GLN A 227 15.89 -1.47 -16.58
N ASN A 228 16.47 -0.36 -17.01
CA ASN A 228 16.74 0.77 -16.12
C ASN A 228 15.44 1.47 -15.70
N TYR A 229 14.46 1.53 -16.60
CA TYR A 229 13.13 2.05 -16.28
C TYR A 229 12.44 1.23 -15.19
N MET A 230 12.51 -0.11 -15.23
CA MET A 230 11.92 -0.94 -14.17
C MET A 230 12.55 -0.63 -12.79
N ARG A 231 13.88 -0.47 -12.72
CA ARG A 231 14.56 -0.10 -11.46
C ARG A 231 14.15 1.29 -10.98
N TYR A 232 14.03 2.23 -11.92
CA TYR A 232 13.54 3.57 -11.66
C TYR A 232 12.11 3.53 -11.10
N ALA A 233 11.20 2.80 -11.74
CA ALA A 233 9.81 2.68 -11.32
C ALA A 233 9.69 2.07 -9.90
N ASP A 234 10.38 0.97 -9.62
CA ASP A 234 10.37 0.35 -8.27
C ASP A 234 10.90 1.32 -7.19
N THR A 235 12.01 2.01 -7.49
CA THR A 235 12.59 2.99 -6.57
C THR A 235 11.62 4.15 -6.32
N LYS A 236 11.03 4.71 -7.38
CA LYS A 236 10.08 5.83 -7.27
C LYS A 236 8.78 5.45 -6.57
N LEU A 237 8.29 4.22 -6.76
CA LEU A 237 7.14 3.73 -5.99
C LEU A 237 7.43 3.66 -4.49
N LYS A 238 8.61 3.16 -4.09
CA LYS A 238 9.04 3.13 -2.68
C LYS A 238 9.22 4.52 -2.09
N GLU A 239 9.84 5.44 -2.85
CA GLU A 239 9.98 6.83 -2.44
C GLU A 239 8.62 7.52 -2.25
N GLU A 240 7.67 7.34 -3.19
CA GLU A 240 6.33 7.92 -3.06
C GLU A 240 5.54 7.33 -1.91
N GLU A 241 5.64 6.03 -1.65
CA GLU A 241 4.96 5.42 -0.50
C GLU A 241 5.47 6.01 0.83
N ALA A 242 6.80 6.15 0.97
CA ALA A 242 7.40 6.77 2.14
C ALA A 242 6.99 8.25 2.27
N ARG A 243 6.93 8.98 1.15
CA ARG A 243 6.48 10.37 1.09
C ARG A 243 5.00 10.52 1.43
N ALA A 244 4.14 9.61 0.95
CA ALA A 244 2.72 9.55 1.27
C ALA A 244 2.52 9.40 2.78
N LYS A 245 3.21 8.44 3.41
CA LYS A 245 3.14 8.20 4.85
C LYS A 245 3.56 9.42 5.68
N ARG A 246 4.36 10.32 5.10
CA ARG A 246 4.81 11.55 5.74
C ARG A 246 3.82 12.71 5.58
N TYR A 247 3.21 12.87 4.40
CA TYR A 247 2.45 14.07 4.04
C TYR A 247 0.95 13.90 3.93
N LEU A 248 0.48 12.68 3.65
CA LEU A 248 -0.94 12.37 3.58
C LEU A 248 -1.46 11.95 4.96
N GLU A 249 -2.78 11.99 5.10
CA GLU A 249 -3.45 11.56 6.32
C GLU A 249 -3.38 10.03 6.49
N THR A 250 -3.07 9.58 7.70
CA THR A 250 -2.85 8.15 8.03
C THR A 250 -3.73 7.68 9.19
N SER A 251 -4.69 8.48 9.63
CA SER A 251 -5.67 8.10 10.63
C SER A 251 -6.48 6.88 10.20
N TYR A 252 -7.00 6.17 11.19
CA TYR A 252 -7.78 4.95 10.97
C TYR A 252 -8.97 5.22 10.05
N GLY A 253 -9.11 4.40 9.00
CA GLY A 253 -10.16 4.55 7.99
C GLY A 253 -9.81 5.45 6.81
N CYS A 254 -8.66 6.14 6.83
CA CYS A 254 -8.15 6.90 5.70
C CYS A 254 -7.32 6.01 4.76
N ASN A 255 -7.61 6.06 3.46
CA ASN A 255 -6.93 5.24 2.45
C ASN A 255 -5.98 6.04 1.52
N SER A 256 -5.66 7.30 1.85
CA SER A 256 -4.93 8.20 0.94
C SER A 256 -3.57 7.65 0.51
N VAL A 257 -2.85 6.96 1.40
CA VAL A 257 -1.56 6.35 1.09
C VAL A 257 -1.70 5.30 -0.02
N ASN A 258 -2.69 4.41 0.11
CA ASN A 258 -2.92 3.37 -0.90
C ASN A 258 -3.43 4.00 -2.21
N SER A 259 -4.31 4.99 -2.13
CA SER A 259 -4.77 5.74 -3.32
C SER A 259 -3.62 6.43 -4.06
N LEU A 260 -2.60 6.95 -3.35
CA LEU A 260 -1.37 7.45 -3.98
C LEU A 260 -0.56 6.34 -4.63
N VAL A 261 -0.37 5.22 -3.93
CA VAL A 261 0.40 4.09 -4.46
C VAL A 261 -0.27 3.56 -5.73
N GLU A 262 -1.59 3.36 -5.74
CA GLU A 262 -2.35 2.94 -6.92
C GLU A 262 -2.21 3.94 -8.08
N CYS A 263 -2.31 5.24 -7.78
CA CYS A 263 -2.11 6.30 -8.76
C CYS A 263 -0.70 6.25 -9.38
N CYS A 264 0.33 6.07 -8.55
CA CYS A 264 1.71 5.97 -9.00
C CYS A 264 1.96 4.67 -9.79
N VAL A 265 1.39 3.54 -9.37
CA VAL A 265 1.45 2.27 -10.11
C VAL A 265 0.82 2.44 -11.48
N ARG A 266 -0.34 3.12 -11.57
CA ARG A 266 -0.97 3.43 -12.85
C ARG A 266 -0.07 4.23 -13.77
N ALA A 267 0.52 5.32 -13.24
CA ALA A 267 1.35 6.23 -14.02
C ALA A 267 2.73 5.66 -14.41
N LEU A 268 3.37 4.91 -13.52
CA LEU A 268 4.73 4.38 -13.71
C LEU A 268 4.75 2.98 -14.31
N VAL A 269 3.78 2.13 -14.01
CA VAL A 269 3.81 0.71 -14.38
C VAL A 269 2.73 0.42 -15.42
N THR A 270 1.47 0.67 -15.11
CA THR A 270 0.35 0.31 -16.00
C THR A 270 0.45 1.00 -17.36
N SER A 271 0.88 2.27 -17.40
CA SER A 271 1.08 3.02 -18.66
C SER A 271 2.15 2.43 -19.58
N PHE A 272 3.11 1.65 -19.05
CA PHE A 272 4.22 1.09 -19.81
C PHE A 272 4.24 -0.44 -19.78
N LYS A 273 3.14 -1.06 -19.34
CA LYS A 273 3.06 -2.52 -19.11
C LYS A 273 3.45 -3.32 -20.35
N ASP A 274 2.95 -2.95 -21.52
CA ASP A 274 3.15 -3.72 -22.75
C ASP A 274 4.62 -3.66 -23.20
N THR A 275 5.26 -2.50 -23.02
CA THR A 275 6.69 -2.32 -23.31
C THR A 275 7.57 -3.09 -22.33
N ILE A 276 7.19 -3.15 -21.05
CA ILE A 276 7.90 -3.93 -20.04
C ILE A 276 7.76 -5.43 -20.34
N LEU A 277 6.53 -5.89 -20.59
CA LEU A 277 6.22 -7.30 -20.84
C LEU A 277 6.82 -7.82 -22.16
N ALA A 278 7.04 -6.96 -23.16
CA ALA A 278 7.71 -7.35 -24.39
C ALA A 278 9.13 -7.93 -24.18
N GLU A 279 9.80 -7.54 -23.08
CA GLU A 279 11.11 -8.07 -22.70
C GLU A 279 11.04 -9.37 -21.86
N CYS A 280 9.86 -9.78 -21.42
CA CYS A 280 9.70 -10.93 -20.51
C CYS A 280 10.24 -12.23 -21.14
N ALA A 281 9.79 -12.56 -22.35
CA ALA A 281 10.23 -13.76 -23.05
C ALA A 281 11.76 -13.81 -23.27
N SER A 282 12.40 -12.66 -23.56
CA SER A 282 13.85 -12.59 -23.75
C SER A 282 14.60 -12.82 -22.43
N MET A 283 14.12 -12.23 -21.34
CA MET A 283 14.68 -12.40 -19.99
C MET A 283 14.55 -13.84 -19.48
N ILE A 284 13.40 -14.49 -19.73
CA ILE A 284 13.19 -15.90 -19.41
C ILE A 284 14.20 -16.77 -20.16
N LYS A 285 14.34 -16.57 -21.47
CA LYS A 285 15.25 -17.35 -22.31
C LYS A 285 16.72 -17.20 -21.89
N ASN A 286 17.10 -16.01 -21.44
CA ASN A 286 18.48 -15.70 -21.03
C ASN A 286 18.75 -15.97 -19.55
N ASN A 287 17.78 -16.52 -18.81
CA ASN A 287 17.87 -16.79 -17.36
C ASN A 287 18.22 -15.54 -16.53
N GLU A 288 17.65 -14.38 -16.87
CA GLU A 288 17.91 -13.10 -16.19
C GLU A 288 17.04 -12.94 -14.92
N THR A 289 17.21 -13.85 -13.96
CA THR A 289 16.33 -14.03 -12.78
C THR A 289 16.14 -12.75 -11.94
N GLU A 290 17.21 -11.98 -11.73
CA GLU A 290 17.14 -10.69 -11.04
C GLU A 290 16.20 -9.68 -11.72
N LYS A 291 16.19 -9.64 -13.06
CA LYS A 291 15.36 -8.72 -13.83
C LYS A 291 13.92 -9.20 -13.88
N LEU A 292 13.71 -10.51 -13.98
CA LEU A 292 12.39 -11.13 -13.91
C LEU A 292 11.73 -10.91 -12.55
N ARG A 293 12.50 -10.99 -11.46
CA ARG A 293 12.00 -10.73 -10.11
C ARG A 293 11.55 -9.29 -9.93
N LEU A 294 12.31 -8.35 -10.49
CA LEU A 294 11.91 -6.96 -10.54
C LEU A 294 10.64 -6.76 -11.36
N MET A 295 10.57 -7.35 -12.56
CA MET A 295 9.39 -7.29 -13.44
C MET A 295 8.16 -7.86 -12.73
N PHE A 296 8.28 -9.01 -12.08
CA PHE A 296 7.22 -9.63 -11.30
C PHE A 296 6.74 -8.72 -10.17
N SER A 297 7.66 -8.12 -9.40
CA SER A 297 7.30 -7.21 -8.30
C SER A 297 6.52 -5.96 -8.75
N LEU A 298 6.71 -5.53 -10.00
CA LEU A 298 5.98 -4.42 -10.60
C LEU A 298 4.63 -4.89 -11.17
N MET A 299 4.63 -6.01 -11.90
CA MET A 299 3.44 -6.56 -12.54
C MET A 299 2.42 -7.13 -11.54
N ASP A 300 2.84 -7.61 -10.37
CA ASP A 300 1.94 -8.08 -9.31
C ASP A 300 1.08 -6.95 -8.73
N ARG A 301 1.53 -5.69 -8.87
CA ARG A 301 0.75 -4.51 -8.49
C ARG A 301 -0.28 -4.10 -9.52
N VAL A 302 -0.21 -4.65 -10.74
CA VAL A 302 -1.09 -4.30 -11.86
C VAL A 302 -2.13 -5.41 -12.03
N PRO A 303 -3.43 -5.07 -12.09
CA PRO A 303 -4.47 -6.04 -12.43
C PRO A 303 -4.15 -6.75 -13.75
N ASP A 304 -4.19 -8.08 -13.74
CA ASP A 304 -3.84 -8.95 -14.88
C ASP A 304 -2.41 -8.78 -15.43
N GLY A 305 -1.50 -8.10 -14.71
CA GLY A 305 -0.14 -7.84 -15.16
C GLY A 305 0.74 -9.09 -15.25
N ILE A 306 0.45 -10.11 -14.45
CA ILE A 306 1.23 -11.36 -14.37
C ILE A 306 0.82 -12.37 -15.46
N GLN A 307 -0.41 -12.30 -15.96
CA GLN A 307 -0.94 -13.27 -16.91
C GLN A 307 -0.03 -13.47 -18.14
N PRO A 308 0.53 -12.42 -18.77
CA PRO A 308 1.43 -12.57 -19.91
C PRO A 308 2.76 -13.21 -19.52
N MET A 309 3.28 -12.93 -18.31
CA MET A 309 4.51 -13.54 -17.81
C MET A 309 4.37 -15.05 -17.62
N LEU A 310 3.21 -15.50 -17.11
CA LEU A 310 2.89 -16.93 -17.01
C LEU A 310 2.88 -17.57 -18.40
N GLN A 311 2.24 -16.93 -19.37
CA GLN A 311 2.17 -17.44 -20.73
C GLN A 311 3.55 -17.54 -21.39
N ASP A 312 4.42 -16.54 -21.21
CA ASP A 312 5.78 -16.57 -21.73
C ASP A 312 6.62 -17.68 -21.09
N LEU A 313 6.46 -17.91 -19.78
CA LEU A 313 7.10 -19.03 -19.09
C LEU A 313 6.62 -20.38 -19.65
N GLU A 314 5.30 -20.57 -19.80
CA GLU A 314 4.74 -21.82 -20.35
C GLU A 314 5.28 -22.09 -21.75
N ASN A 315 5.22 -21.07 -22.61
CA ASN A 315 5.71 -21.18 -23.98
C ASN A 315 7.20 -21.50 -24.03
N HIS A 316 8.00 -20.86 -23.17
CA HIS A 316 9.43 -21.13 -23.11
C HIS A 316 9.73 -22.56 -22.65
N ILE A 317 9.08 -23.03 -21.58
CA ILE A 317 9.25 -24.40 -21.07
C ILE A 317 8.85 -25.42 -22.14
N VAL A 318 7.73 -25.21 -22.82
CA VAL A 318 7.26 -26.13 -23.87
C VAL A 318 8.23 -26.14 -25.05
N ASN A 319 8.58 -24.97 -25.59
CA ASN A 319 9.45 -24.89 -26.77
C ASN A 319 10.85 -25.45 -26.50
N GLN A 320 11.44 -25.09 -25.36
CA GLN A 320 12.77 -25.57 -24.99
C GLN A 320 12.73 -27.06 -24.63
N GLY A 321 11.71 -27.51 -23.91
CA GLY A 321 11.53 -28.93 -23.58
C GLY A 321 11.41 -29.78 -24.83
N LEU A 322 10.59 -29.38 -25.81
CA LEU A 322 10.47 -30.09 -27.07
C LEU A 322 11.77 -30.08 -27.87
N ALA A 323 12.48 -28.94 -27.93
CA ALA A 323 13.76 -28.84 -28.62
C ALA A 323 14.83 -29.75 -27.99
N ASP A 324 14.95 -29.75 -26.66
CA ASP A 324 15.89 -30.59 -25.91
C ASP A 324 15.58 -32.08 -26.18
N MET A 325 14.30 -32.45 -26.12
CA MET A 325 13.84 -33.81 -26.40
C MET A 325 14.08 -34.26 -27.85
N MET A 326 13.83 -33.39 -28.85
CA MET A 326 14.09 -33.69 -30.26
C MET A 326 15.59 -33.81 -30.55
N SER A 327 16.43 -32.98 -29.93
CA SER A 327 17.88 -33.03 -30.12
C SER A 327 18.50 -34.33 -29.60
N ALA A 328 17.91 -34.89 -28.53
CA ALA A 328 18.36 -36.13 -27.92
C ALA A 328 17.65 -37.37 -28.48
N ALA A 329 16.79 -37.22 -29.50
CA ALA A 329 15.90 -38.29 -29.97
C ALA A 329 16.65 -39.57 -30.40
N GLU A 330 17.75 -39.45 -31.14
CA GLU A 330 18.55 -40.61 -31.59
C GLU A 330 19.17 -41.39 -30.41
N THR A 331 19.59 -40.70 -29.35
CA THR A 331 20.18 -41.32 -28.17
C THR A 331 19.09 -41.92 -27.26
N ILE A 332 17.97 -41.21 -27.11
CA ILE A 332 16.85 -41.60 -26.26
C ILE A 332 16.12 -42.84 -26.77
N THR A 333 16.03 -43.05 -28.09
CA THR A 333 15.36 -44.25 -28.65
C THR A 333 15.97 -45.58 -28.19
N THR A 334 17.21 -45.56 -27.72
CA THR A 334 17.97 -46.74 -27.29
C THR A 334 18.25 -46.80 -25.79
N ASP A 335 18.02 -45.70 -25.07
CA ASP A 335 18.41 -45.53 -23.66
C ASP A 335 17.31 -44.80 -22.86
N SER A 336 16.52 -45.59 -22.12
CA SER A 336 15.44 -45.08 -21.27
C SER A 336 15.93 -44.31 -20.04
N GLU A 337 17.16 -44.56 -19.57
CA GLU A 337 17.75 -43.83 -18.44
C GLU A 337 18.03 -42.39 -18.85
N LYS A 338 18.71 -42.18 -19.99
CA LYS A 338 19.00 -40.84 -20.49
C LYS A 338 17.74 -40.01 -20.75
N TYR A 339 16.66 -40.64 -21.18
CA TYR A 339 15.39 -39.94 -21.36
C TYR A 339 14.85 -39.34 -20.06
N VAL A 340 14.81 -40.15 -19.00
CA VAL A 340 14.27 -39.72 -17.71
C VAL A 340 15.21 -38.72 -17.05
N GLU A 341 16.53 -38.88 -17.19
CA GLU A 341 17.49 -37.90 -16.70
C GLU A 341 17.32 -36.54 -17.37
N GLN A 342 17.11 -36.49 -18.68
CA GLN A 342 16.86 -35.24 -19.41
C GLN A 342 15.55 -34.56 -18.98
N LEU A 343 14.50 -35.33 -18.74
CA LEU A 343 13.23 -34.81 -18.20
C LEU A 343 13.41 -34.22 -16.79
N LEU A 344 14.13 -34.91 -15.92
CA LEU A 344 14.43 -34.42 -14.57
C LEU A 344 15.30 -33.16 -14.61
N GLU A 345 16.30 -33.11 -15.50
CA GLU A 345 17.14 -31.93 -15.70
C GLU A 345 16.31 -30.73 -16.15
N LEU A 346 15.40 -30.93 -17.12
CA LEU A 346 14.45 -29.93 -17.59
C LEU A 346 13.58 -29.38 -16.44
N PHE A 347 13.00 -30.29 -15.63
CA PHE A 347 12.17 -29.92 -14.49
C PHE A 347 12.95 -29.14 -13.44
N ASN A 348 14.15 -29.59 -13.08
CA ASN A 348 15.00 -28.95 -12.09
C ASN A 348 15.47 -27.57 -12.56
N ARG A 349 15.85 -27.43 -13.84
CA ARG A 349 16.26 -26.16 -14.45
C ARG A 349 15.16 -25.11 -14.34
N PHE A 350 13.93 -25.46 -14.72
CA PHE A 350 12.82 -24.51 -14.66
C PHE A 350 12.26 -24.32 -13.25
N SER A 351 12.42 -25.30 -12.36
CA SER A 351 12.12 -25.10 -10.94
C SER A 351 13.07 -24.11 -10.29
N LEU A 352 14.36 -24.19 -10.62
CA LEU A 352 15.35 -23.21 -10.15
C LEU A 352 15.03 -21.82 -10.70
N LEU A 353 14.72 -21.70 -12.00
CA LEU A 353 14.28 -20.44 -12.60
C LEU A 353 13.08 -19.85 -11.85
N VAL A 354 12.04 -20.64 -11.58
CA VAL A 354 10.83 -20.16 -10.86
C VAL A 354 11.16 -19.74 -9.43
N SER A 355 12.02 -20.49 -8.74
CA SER A 355 12.44 -20.15 -7.38
C SER A 355 13.21 -18.83 -7.35
N GLU A 356 14.20 -18.64 -8.23
CA GLU A 356 15.06 -17.45 -8.23
C GLU A 356 14.37 -16.19 -8.79
N ALA A 357 13.59 -16.35 -9.87
CA ALA A 357 12.95 -15.25 -10.59
C ALA A 357 11.60 -14.84 -9.99
N PHE A 358 10.84 -15.80 -9.45
CA PHE A 358 9.46 -15.57 -9.01
C PHE A 358 9.22 -15.94 -7.54
N ASN A 359 10.28 -16.22 -6.77
CA ASN A 359 10.23 -16.54 -5.33
C ASN A 359 9.25 -17.67 -5.00
N ASP A 360 9.20 -18.71 -5.84
CA ASP A 360 8.29 -19.85 -5.69
C ASP A 360 6.80 -19.44 -5.62
N ASP A 361 6.42 -18.37 -6.33
CA ASP A 361 5.02 -17.95 -6.42
C ASP A 361 4.13 -19.10 -6.96
N PRO A 362 3.02 -19.44 -6.27
CA PRO A 362 2.17 -20.58 -6.64
C PRO A 362 1.61 -20.53 -8.07
N ARG A 363 1.41 -19.33 -8.63
CA ARG A 363 0.91 -19.16 -10.01
C ARG A 363 1.96 -19.61 -11.01
N PHE A 364 3.22 -19.23 -10.79
CA PHE A 364 4.34 -19.65 -11.64
C PHE A 364 4.69 -21.14 -11.47
N LEU A 365 4.58 -21.70 -10.26
CA LEU A 365 4.72 -23.13 -10.03
C LEU A 365 3.66 -23.94 -10.80
N THR A 366 2.39 -23.51 -10.72
CA THR A 366 1.29 -24.15 -11.47
C THR A 366 1.51 -24.08 -12.97
N SER A 367 1.98 -22.92 -13.45
CA SER A 367 2.28 -22.66 -14.86
C SER A 367 3.43 -23.54 -15.37
N ARG A 368 4.51 -23.67 -14.58
CA ARG A 368 5.60 -24.64 -14.83
C ARG A 368 5.07 -26.07 -14.93
N ASP A 369 4.26 -26.51 -13.97
CA ASP A 369 3.75 -27.89 -13.92
C ASP A 369 2.85 -28.20 -15.12
N LYS A 370 2.00 -27.25 -15.50
CA LYS A 370 1.16 -27.32 -16.70
C LYS A 370 2.00 -27.41 -17.98
N ALA A 371 3.04 -26.59 -18.11
CA ALA A 371 3.93 -26.60 -19.27
C ALA A 371 4.73 -27.91 -19.35
N TYR A 372 5.28 -28.37 -18.23
CA TYR A 372 6.00 -29.62 -18.14
C TYR A 372 5.12 -30.83 -18.49
N LYS A 373 3.86 -30.83 -18.01
CA LYS A 373 2.86 -31.83 -18.40
C LYS A 373 2.61 -31.83 -19.92
N THR A 374 2.59 -30.65 -20.55
CA THR A 374 2.45 -30.54 -22.00
C THR A 374 3.64 -31.19 -22.72
N VAL A 375 4.87 -30.92 -22.29
CA VAL A 375 6.08 -31.54 -22.87
C VAL A 375 6.06 -33.06 -22.73
N VAL A 376 5.73 -33.58 -21.56
CA VAL A 376 5.71 -35.04 -21.30
C VAL A 376 4.65 -35.77 -22.13
N ASN A 377 3.49 -35.14 -22.34
CA ASN A 377 2.39 -35.73 -23.10
C ASN A 377 2.48 -35.44 -24.60
N ASP A 378 3.49 -34.68 -25.05
CA ASP A 378 3.63 -34.33 -26.45
C ASP A 378 4.01 -35.56 -27.28
N THR A 379 3.20 -35.82 -28.31
CA THR A 379 3.34 -37.00 -29.17
C THR A 379 4.26 -36.74 -30.37
N SER A 380 4.85 -35.56 -30.53
CA SER A 380 5.76 -35.25 -31.63
C SER A 380 7.15 -35.86 -31.44
N VAL A 381 7.58 -36.06 -30.18
CA VAL A 381 8.92 -36.58 -29.85
C VAL A 381 8.94 -38.11 -29.86
N PHE A 382 8.07 -38.77 -29.07
CA PHE A 382 8.02 -40.23 -28.98
C PHE A 382 6.59 -40.76 -29.10
N LYS A 383 6.30 -41.43 -30.21
CA LYS A 383 5.00 -42.06 -30.49
C LYS A 383 5.05 -43.52 -30.10
N LEU A 384 4.14 -43.95 -29.24
CA LEU A 384 3.66 -45.33 -29.22
C LEU A 384 2.55 -45.46 -30.25
N GLU A 385 2.68 -46.42 -31.17
CA GLU A 385 1.54 -46.95 -31.90
C GLU A 385 0.96 -48.09 -31.07
N ILE A 386 -0.15 -47.82 -30.37
CA ILE A 386 -0.85 -48.87 -29.61
C ILE A 386 -1.80 -49.59 -30.57
N PRO A 387 -1.65 -50.92 -30.78
CA PRO A 387 -2.67 -51.70 -31.47
C PRO A 387 -3.93 -51.74 -30.60
N VAL A 388 -5.01 -51.11 -31.05
CA VAL A 388 -6.29 -51.18 -30.34
C VAL A 388 -6.79 -52.62 -30.44
N LYS A 389 -6.65 -53.40 -29.36
CA LYS A 389 -6.95 -54.84 -29.34
C LYS A 389 -8.41 -55.22 -29.63
N ASN A 390 -9.32 -54.27 -29.78
CA ASN A 390 -10.73 -54.54 -30.08
C ASN A 390 -11.34 -53.49 -31.02
N LYS A 391 -11.26 -53.71 -32.34
CA LYS A 391 -12.35 -53.65 -33.33
C LYS A 391 -11.83 -53.46 -34.76
N GLY A 392 -12.23 -54.38 -35.65
CA GLY A 392 -12.49 -54.19 -37.10
C GLY A 392 -11.30 -53.86 -38.02
N PRO A 393 -11.25 -54.42 -39.25
CA PRO A 393 -10.26 -54.03 -40.25
C PRO A 393 -10.53 -52.58 -40.69
N GLY A 394 -9.66 -51.65 -40.27
CA GLY A 394 -9.73 -50.22 -40.63
C GLY A 394 -9.50 -49.21 -39.50
N ALA A 395 -9.28 -49.63 -38.26
CA ALA A 395 -9.04 -48.71 -37.14
C ALA A 395 -7.64 -48.06 -37.22
N LYS A 396 -7.59 -46.73 -37.25
CA LYS A 396 -6.34 -45.95 -37.18
C LYS A 396 -5.75 -46.06 -35.77
N SER A 397 -4.42 -46.27 -35.69
CA SER A 397 -3.66 -46.35 -34.43
C SER A 397 -3.84 -45.09 -33.56
N GLN A 398 -4.02 -45.28 -32.25
CA GLN A 398 -4.05 -44.20 -31.27
C GLN A 398 -2.60 -43.85 -30.90
N ARG A 399 -2.21 -42.60 -31.15
CA ARG A 399 -0.85 -42.09 -30.86
C ARG A 399 -0.83 -41.57 -29.43
N GLU A 400 -0.10 -42.24 -28.56
CA GLU A 400 0.14 -41.79 -27.19
C GLU A 400 1.64 -41.55 -26.97
N SER A 401 1.97 -40.70 -26.01
CA SER A 401 3.36 -40.46 -25.62
C SER A 401 3.95 -41.74 -25.04
N LYS A 402 5.18 -42.10 -25.43
CA LYS A 402 5.93 -43.23 -24.84
C LYS A 402 6.50 -42.91 -23.45
N CYS A 403 6.37 -41.67 -22.99
CA CYS A 403 6.95 -41.22 -21.73
C CYS A 403 6.50 -42.02 -20.49
N PRO A 404 5.22 -42.38 -20.31
CA PRO A 404 4.77 -43.16 -19.15
C PRO A 404 5.44 -44.54 -19.04
N GLU A 405 5.62 -45.23 -20.18
CA GLU A 405 6.28 -46.54 -20.24
C GLU A 405 7.78 -46.42 -19.90
N LEU A 406 8.45 -45.40 -20.43
CA LEU A 406 9.87 -45.17 -20.18
C LEU A 406 10.15 -44.79 -18.72
N LEU A 407 9.28 -43.98 -18.11
CA LEU A 407 9.34 -43.65 -16.69
C LEU A 407 9.14 -44.88 -15.79
N ALA A 408 8.16 -45.72 -16.11
CA ALA A 408 7.90 -46.96 -15.37
C ALA A 408 9.09 -47.93 -15.46
N ASN A 409 9.64 -48.14 -16.66
CA ASN A 409 10.82 -48.98 -16.87
C ASN A 409 12.05 -48.44 -16.13
N PHE A 410 12.26 -47.12 -16.09
CA PHE A 410 13.36 -46.53 -15.33
C PHE A 410 13.22 -46.73 -13.82
N CYS A 411 12.01 -46.54 -13.27
CA CYS A 411 11.73 -46.85 -11.87
C CYS A 411 11.99 -48.34 -11.56
N ASP A 412 11.59 -49.25 -12.45
CA ASP A 412 11.86 -50.69 -12.32
C ASP A 412 13.36 -50.99 -12.35
N MET A 413 14.13 -50.35 -13.23
CA MET A 413 15.59 -50.49 -13.28
C MET A 413 16.29 -49.99 -12.02
N LEU A 414 15.81 -48.89 -11.42
CA LEU A 414 16.32 -48.35 -10.14
C LEU A 414 16.00 -49.26 -8.95
N LEU A 415 14.81 -49.87 -8.94
CA LEU A 415 14.34 -50.71 -7.83
C LEU A 415 14.82 -52.18 -7.93
N ARG A 416 15.01 -52.72 -9.13
CA ARG A 416 15.58 -54.07 -9.34
C ARG A 416 17.11 -54.03 -9.24
N LYS A 417 17.74 -55.14 -8.84
CA LYS A 417 19.22 -55.32 -8.77
C LYS A 417 19.89 -55.37 -10.17
N THR A 418 19.58 -54.40 -11.02
CA THR A 418 20.20 -54.19 -12.33
C THR A 418 21.61 -53.64 -12.18
N THR A 419 22.33 -53.53 -13.30
CA THR A 419 23.66 -52.90 -13.34
C THR A 419 23.65 -51.43 -12.88
N ILE A 420 22.51 -50.74 -12.94
CA ILE A 420 22.37 -49.33 -12.55
C ILE A 420 22.24 -49.21 -11.02
N SER A 421 21.32 -49.95 -10.40
CA SER A 421 21.16 -49.94 -8.94
C SER A 421 22.38 -50.50 -8.19
N LYS A 422 23.21 -51.30 -8.87
CA LYS A 422 24.51 -51.77 -8.35
C LYS A 422 25.62 -50.71 -8.42
N ARG A 423 25.47 -49.66 -9.24
CA ARG A 423 26.43 -48.55 -9.38
C ARG A 423 26.11 -47.36 -8.48
N LEU A 424 24.89 -47.27 -7.97
CA LEU A 424 24.40 -46.16 -7.14
C LEU A 424 24.29 -46.58 -5.67
N MET A 425 24.54 -45.65 -4.75
CA MET A 425 24.30 -45.86 -3.32
C MET A 425 22.79 -45.83 -3.03
N PRO A 426 22.30 -46.51 -1.98
CA PRO A 426 20.88 -46.53 -1.63
C PRO A 426 20.26 -45.13 -1.46
N GLU A 427 21.02 -44.17 -0.93
CA GLU A 427 20.59 -42.76 -0.80
C GLU A 427 20.44 -42.07 -2.16
N GLU A 428 21.27 -42.39 -3.15
CA GLU A 428 21.19 -41.83 -4.50
C GLU A 428 20.00 -42.40 -5.26
N VAL A 429 19.68 -43.69 -5.04
CA VAL A 429 18.47 -44.32 -5.58
C VAL A 429 17.22 -43.66 -5.00
N ASP A 430 17.18 -43.45 -3.67
CA ASP A 430 16.05 -42.77 -3.01
C ASP A 430 15.89 -41.31 -3.47
N LYS A 431 17.02 -40.59 -3.67
CA LYS A 431 17.01 -39.23 -4.23
C LYS A 431 16.51 -39.20 -5.68
N LYS A 432 16.96 -40.11 -6.55
CA LYS A 432 16.47 -40.21 -7.93
C LYS A 432 14.97 -40.56 -7.96
N LEU A 433 14.53 -41.51 -7.12
CA LEU A 433 13.11 -41.85 -7.00
C LEU A 433 12.27 -40.67 -6.50
N LYS A 434 12.73 -39.94 -5.48
CA LYS A 434 12.06 -38.71 -5.01
C LYS A 434 11.96 -37.66 -6.11
N ASN A 435 13.01 -37.43 -6.89
CA ASN A 435 12.97 -36.49 -8.00
C ASN A 435 11.99 -36.92 -9.10
N VAL A 436 11.95 -38.21 -9.42
CA VAL A 436 10.94 -38.77 -10.33
C VAL A 436 9.53 -38.58 -9.75
N MET A 437 9.33 -38.82 -8.45
CA MET A 437 8.06 -38.61 -7.76
C MET A 437 7.64 -37.13 -7.70
N SER A 438 8.59 -36.20 -7.51
CA SER A 438 8.37 -34.76 -7.55
C SER A 438 7.97 -34.27 -8.94
N GLY A 439 8.56 -34.83 -10.02
CA GLY A 439 8.09 -34.62 -11.39
C GLY A 439 6.76 -35.34 -11.71
N HIS A 440 6.38 -36.35 -10.92
CA HIS A 440 5.16 -37.16 -11.11
C HIS A 440 3.91 -36.61 -10.43
N LEU A 441 4.00 -35.63 -9.53
CA LEU A 441 2.82 -35.20 -8.77
C LEU A 441 1.73 -34.54 -9.64
N PHE A 442 1.99 -34.27 -10.94
CA PHE A 442 1.00 -33.72 -11.86
C PHE A 442 0.94 -34.38 -13.25
N LEU A 443 1.37 -35.64 -13.41
CA LEU A 443 0.88 -36.48 -14.52
C LEU A 443 -0.57 -36.88 -14.23
N GLY A 444 -1.46 -35.90 -14.37
CA GLY A 444 -2.84 -35.97 -13.88
C GLY A 444 -3.53 -37.28 -14.23
N GLN A 445 -3.91 -38.02 -13.18
CA GLN A 445 -5.02 -38.97 -13.06
C GLN A 445 -5.32 -40.00 -14.17
N GLN A 446 -4.60 -40.07 -15.29
CA GLN A 446 -5.01 -40.94 -16.41
C GLN A 446 -3.91 -41.70 -17.16
N LEU A 447 -2.62 -41.39 -17.03
CA LEU A 447 -1.60 -42.06 -17.87
C LEU A 447 -0.72 -43.10 -17.17
N ILE A 448 -0.63 -43.08 -15.85
CA ILE A 448 -0.05 -44.18 -15.08
C ILE A 448 -1.08 -44.53 -14.02
N SER A 449 -2.09 -45.31 -14.41
CA SER A 449 -2.96 -45.92 -13.43
C SER A 449 -2.07 -46.69 -12.44
N PRO A 450 -2.34 -46.65 -11.12
CA PRO A 450 -1.73 -47.57 -10.16
C PRO A 450 -1.79 -49.03 -10.63
N VAL A 451 -2.75 -49.36 -11.50
CA VAL A 451 -2.87 -50.65 -12.19
C VAL A 451 -1.68 -50.98 -13.09
N PHE A 452 -1.06 -50.01 -13.77
CA PHE A 452 0.08 -50.23 -14.66
C PHE A 452 1.37 -50.51 -13.88
N LEU A 453 1.58 -49.78 -12.77
CA LEU A 453 2.65 -50.10 -11.82
C LEU A 453 2.36 -51.44 -11.13
N CYS A 454 1.13 -51.72 -10.70
CA CYS A 454 0.79 -53.02 -10.13
C CYS A 454 0.94 -54.19 -11.12
N GLN A 455 0.76 -54.01 -12.43
CA GLN A 455 0.95 -55.08 -13.43
C GLN A 455 2.41 -55.38 -13.80
N GLN A 456 3.34 -54.46 -13.51
CA GLN A 456 4.78 -54.69 -13.72
C GLN A 456 5.50 -55.13 -12.44
N PHE A 457 4.98 -54.74 -11.27
CA PHE A 457 5.57 -55.05 -9.96
C PHE A 457 4.89 -56.21 -9.21
N PHE A 458 3.73 -56.70 -9.68
CA PHE A 458 3.09 -57.96 -9.31
C PHE A 458 2.69 -58.73 -10.58
#